data_AF-A0A7W0DUU1-F1
#
_entry.id   AF-A0A7W0DUU1-F1
#
_cell.length_a   1.000
_cell.length_b   1.000
_cell.length_c   1.000
_cell.angle_alpha   90.00
_cell.angle_beta   90.00
_cell.angle_gamma   90.00
#
_symmetry.space_group_name_H-M   'P 1'
#
loop_
_entity.id
_entity.type
_entity.pdbx_description
1 polymer ?
#
loop_
_entity_poly.entity_id
_entity_poly.type
_entity_poly.pdbx_seq_one_letter_code
_entity_poly.pdbx_strand_id
1 'polypeptide(L)' 'MTAPRPLRLAVTARTAEVLRRCYRGQDPAAVLERATRMLATADGHLTPDGRIKNRRRP' A
#
# COMPACT_ATOMS: atom_id res chain seq x y z
N MET A 1 -6.91 5.64 -18.57
CA MET A 1 -7.08 5.97 -17.14
C MET A 1 -5.97 6.94 -16.77
N THR A 2 -6.29 8.15 -16.32
CA THR A 2 -5.27 9.10 -15.86
C THR A 2 -4.56 8.48 -14.65
N ALA A 3 -3.22 8.46 -14.66
CA ALA A 3 -2.46 7.97 -13.51
C ALA A 3 -2.86 8.77 -12.25
N PRO A 4 -3.14 8.11 -11.12
CA PRO A 4 -3.48 8.81 -9.89
C PRO A 4 -2.31 9.72 -9.48
N ARG A 5 -2.62 10.92 -9.00
CA ARG A 5 -1.60 11.85 -8.50
C ARG A 5 -0.90 11.23 -7.28
N PRO A 6 0.43 11.38 -7.13
CA PRO A 6 1.15 10.90 -5.96
C PRO A 6 0.61 11.55 -4.68
N LEU A 7 0.30 10.73 -3.68
CA LEU A 7 -0.09 11.20 -2.35
C LEU A 7 1.17 11.36 -1.49
N ARG A 8 1.25 12.44 -0.71
CA ARG A 8 2.25 12.62 0.34
C ARG A 8 1.58 12.36 1.69
N LEU A 9 1.88 11.22 2.31
CA LEU A 9 1.31 10.82 3.57
C LEU A 9 2.34 11.00 4.70
N ALA A 10 1.93 11.64 5.78
CA ALA A 10 2.70 11.62 7.02
C ALA A 10 2.47 10.27 7.73
N VAL A 11 3.55 9.63 8.16
CA VAL A 11 3.47 8.40 8.97
C VAL A 11 3.49 8.73 10.45
N THR A 12 2.82 7.91 11.26
CA THR A 12 2.90 8.03 12.72
C THR A 12 4.31 7.72 13.22
N ALA A 13 4.64 8.21 14.42
CA ALA A 13 5.92 7.90 15.06
C ALA A 13 6.15 6.38 15.22
N ARG A 14 5.09 5.62 15.52
CA ARG A 14 5.18 4.17 15.66
C ARG A 14 5.48 3.48 14.34
N THR A 15 4.81 3.88 13.26
CA THR A 15 5.10 3.36 11.91
C THR A 15 6.53 3.70 11.49
N ALA A 16 7.00 4.92 11.77
CA ALA A 16 8.37 5.33 11.50
C ALA A 16 9.40 4.47 12.26
N GLU A 17 9.13 4.14 13.53
CA GLU A 17 9.98 3.25 14.32
C GLU A 17 10.06 1.84 13.71
N VAL A 18 8.92 1.27 13.31
CA VAL A 18 8.85 -0.04 12.66
C VAL A 18 9.64 -0.04 11.34
N LEU A 19 9.45 0.96 10.50
CA LEU A 19 10.18 1.09 9.23
C LEU A 19 11.69 1.17 9.47
N ARG A 20 12.13 1.97 10.45
CA ARG A 20 13.56 2.14 10.78
C ARG A 20 14.19 0.86 11.37
N ARG A 21 13.47 0.15 12.24
CA ARG A 21 14.02 -1.02 12.96
C ARG A 21 13.90 -2.32 12.17
N CYS A 22 12.78 -2.55 11.50
CA CYS A 22 12.47 -3.83 10.86
C CYS A 22 12.78 -3.86 9.37
N TYR A 23 12.78 -2.70 8.69
CA TYR A 23 12.97 -2.59 7.24
C TYR A 23 14.16 -1.72 6.87
N ARG A 24 15.21 -1.77 7.70
CA ARG A 24 16.43 -0.97 7.52
C ARG A 24 17.03 -1.19 6.13
N GLY A 25 17.38 -0.10 5.45
CA GLY A 25 17.97 -0.13 4.11
C GLY A 25 16.97 -0.33 2.96
N GLN A 26 15.69 -0.53 3.25
CA GLN A 26 14.64 -0.54 2.24
C GLN A 26 14.02 0.85 2.11
N ASP A 27 13.57 1.19 0.90
CA ASP A 27 12.80 2.40 0.66
C ASP A 27 11.44 2.32 1.39
N PRO A 28 11.12 3.26 2.30
CA PRO A 28 9.86 3.25 3.04
C PRO A 28 8.61 3.24 2.16
N ALA A 29 8.65 3.93 1.01
CA ALA A 29 7.50 3.97 0.11
C ALA A 29 7.24 2.59 -0.52
N ALA A 30 8.29 1.88 -0.95
CA ALA A 30 8.18 0.51 -1.45
C ALA A 30 7.66 -0.48 -0.39
N VAL A 31 8.07 -0.32 0.88
CA VAL A 31 7.56 -1.15 1.99
C VAL A 31 6.07 -0.90 2.21
N LEU A 32 5.65 0.37 2.25
CA LEU A 32 4.26 0.74 2.42
C LEU A 32 3.39 0.33 1.22
N GLU A 33 3.91 0.40 -0.01
CA GLU A 33 3.23 -0.11 -1.19
C GLU A 33 2.96 -1.61 -1.05
N ARG A 34 3.97 -2.39 -0.66
CA ARG A 34 3.83 -3.84 -0.45
C ARG A 34 2.81 -4.15 0.64
N ALA A 35 2.88 -3.45 1.77
CA ALA A 35 1.91 -3.60 2.86
C ALA A 35 0.48 -3.26 2.41
N THR A 36 0.31 -2.18 1.65
CA THR A 36 -0.99 -1.77 1.11
C THR A 36 -1.55 -2.81 0.15
N ARG A 37 -0.72 -3.38 -0.73
CA ARG A 37 -1.13 -4.48 -1.63
C ARG A 37 -1.54 -5.72 -0.85
N MET A 38 -0.79 -6.12 0.18
CA MET A 38 -1.13 -7.26 1.01
C MET A 38 -2.48 -7.07 1.71
N LEU A 39 -2.71 -5.89 2.29
CA LEU A 39 -3.99 -5.54 2.92
C LEU A 39 -5.14 -5.55 1.91
N ALA A 40 -4.97 -4.88 0.76
CA ALA A 40 -6.00 -4.83 -0.27
C ALA A 40 -6.34 -6.22 -0.85
N THR A 41 -5.36 -7.13 -0.93
CA THR A 41 -5.62 -8.53 -1.28
C THR A 41 -6.41 -9.25 -0.19
N ALA A 42 -6.01 -9.12 1.07
CA ALA A 42 -6.70 -9.74 2.21
C ALA A 42 -8.15 -9.28 2.33
N ASP A 43 -8.41 -7.99 2.08
CA ASP A 43 -9.75 -7.39 2.06
C ASP A 43 -10.55 -7.74 0.78
N GLY A 44 -9.92 -8.45 -0.16
CA GLY A 44 -10.54 -8.84 -1.42
C GLY A 44 -10.78 -7.67 -2.38
N HIS A 45 -10.09 -6.56 -2.23
CA HIS A 45 -10.11 -5.42 -3.15
C HIS A 45 -9.30 -5.67 -4.43
N LEU A 46 -8.33 -6.58 -4.40
CA LEU A 46 -7.54 -6.96 -5.57
C LEU A 46 -7.97 -8.32 -6.13
N THR A 47 -7.91 -8.47 -7.45
CA THR A 47 -7.99 -9.77 -8.14
C THR A 47 -6.71 -10.59 -7.88
N PRO A 48 -6.69 -11.91 -8.14
CA PRO A 48 -5.49 -12.73 -7.96
C PRO A 48 -4.27 -12.24 -8.76
N ASP A 49 -4.52 -11.61 -9.91
CA ASP A 49 -3.53 -10.96 -10.77
C ASP A 49 -3.16 -9.53 -10.34
N GLY A 50 -3.65 -9.07 -9.18
CA GLY A 50 -3.27 -7.80 -8.56
C GLY A 50 -3.98 -6.57 -9.13
N ARG A 51 -5.04 -6.73 -9.92
CA ARG A 51 -5.85 -5.62 -10.44
C ARG A 51 -6.90 -5.19 -9.43
N ILE A 52 -7.21 -3.90 -9.37
CA ILE A 52 -8.29 -3.38 -8.52
C ILE A 52 -9.62 -3.95 -9.01
N LYS A 53 -10.37 -4.61 -8.12
CA LYS A 53 -11.74 -5.04 -8.41
C LYS A 53 -12.61 -3.81 -8.56
N ASN A 54 -13.02 -3.53 -9.79
CA ASN A 54 -14.10 -2.57 -10.03
C ASN A 54 -15.42 -3.20 -9.55
N ARG A 55 -15.82 -2.91 -8.30
CA ARG A 55 -17.23 -3.03 -7.92
C ARG A 55 -17.99 -1.91 -8.64
N ARG A 56 -18.32 -2.09 -9.92
CA ARG A 56 -19.52 -1.45 -10.44
C ARG A 56 -20.67 -2.11 -9.67
N ARG A 57 -21.21 -1.40 -8.69
CA ARG A 57 -22.48 -1.77 -8.07
C ARG A 57 -23.52 -1.76 -9.21
N PRO A 58 -24.43 -2.75 -9.29
CA PRO A 58 -25.59 -2.66 -10.19
C PRO A 58 -26.41 -1.40 -9.90
#